data_AF-A0A1B0A204-F1
#
_entry.id   AF-A0A1B0A204-F1
#
_cell.length_a   1.000
_cell.length_b   1.000
_cell.length_c   1.000
_cell.angle_alpha   90.00
_cell.angle_beta   90.00
_cell.angle_gamma   90.00
#
_symmetry.space_group_name_H-M   'P 1'
#
loop_
_entity.id
_entity.type
_entity.pdbx_description
1 polymer ?
#
loop_
_entity_poly.entity_id
_entity_poly.type
_entity_poly.pdbx_seq_one_letter_code
_entity_poly.pdbx_strand_id
1 'polypeptide(L)'
;MVELTYRQTYDLITGLCLDLQTFPNEHLIEILKHRVHHLRVADPKCGELLPPVLNILTDQRTLIVNGIIMGGLEYRDSIVKNLLRMRLPSEVLTPLGDMCKELQLSANEITVVLNKFCGYIRSLAPMTLLALAYQLFSICSTACQIIVPISALGKYFYRFCYRKLFADMNSGSVVELISHLF
;
A
#
# COMPACT_ATOMS: atom_id res chain seq x y z
N MET A 1 -21.46 17.54 16.02
CA MET A 1 -20.72 16.79 14.99
C MET A 1 -21.48 15.49 14.80
N VAL A 2 -22.01 15.23 13.60
CA VAL A 2 -22.71 13.96 13.32
C VAL A 2 -21.64 12.96 12.92
N GLU A 3 -21.39 11.94 13.74
CA GLU A 3 -20.56 10.80 13.34
C GLU A 3 -21.39 9.89 12.43
N LEU A 4 -20.94 9.74 11.19
CA LEU A 4 -21.53 8.80 10.24
C LEU A 4 -21.15 7.37 10.64
N THR A 5 -22.12 6.46 10.57
CA THR A 5 -21.84 5.03 10.74
C THR A 5 -20.95 4.52 9.61
N TYR A 6 -20.27 3.39 9.83
CA TYR A 6 -19.46 2.73 8.80
C TYR A 6 -20.25 2.48 7.50
N ARG A 7 -21.49 1.98 7.64
CA ARG A 7 -22.38 1.71 6.50
C ARG A 7 -22.73 2.97 5.72
N GLN A 8 -23.11 4.05 6.41
CA GLN A 8 -23.41 5.33 5.76
C GLN A 8 -22.19 5.92 5.07
N THR A 9 -21.01 5.79 5.68
CA THR A 9 -19.74 6.25 5.08
C THR A 9 -19.44 5.46 3.81
N TYR A 10 -19.59 4.14 3.85
CA TYR A 10 -19.38 3.26 2.71
C TYR A 10 -20.36 3.53 1.56
N ASP A 11 -21.66 3.67 1.87
CA ASP A 11 -22.68 3.97 0.86
C ASP A 11 -22.44 5.33 0.18
N LEU A 12 -22.02 6.33 0.96
CA LEU A 12 -21.63 7.65 0.44
C LEU A 12 -20.40 7.59 -0.46
N ILE A 13 -19.35 6.85 -0.06
CA ILE A 13 -18.12 6.72 -0.85
C ILE A 13 -18.41 5.95 -2.14
N THR A 14 -19.18 4.88 -2.06
CA THR A 14 -19.58 4.10 -3.24
C THR A 14 -20.43 4.92 -4.21
N GLY A 15 -21.40 5.69 -3.69
CA GLY A 15 -22.20 6.62 -4.49
C GLY A 15 -21.33 7.68 -5.16
N LEU A 16 -20.42 8.30 -4.40
CA LEU A 16 -19.48 9.28 -4.94
C LEU A 16 -18.61 8.67 -6.05
N CYS A 17 -18.10 7.45 -5.86
CA CYS A 17 -17.29 6.75 -6.86
C CYS A 17 -18.02 6.54 -8.19
N LEU A 18 -19.33 6.30 -8.17
CA LEU A 18 -20.15 6.18 -9.38
C LEU A 18 -20.28 7.54 -10.09
N ASP A 19 -20.41 8.62 -9.33
CA ASP A 19 -20.58 9.96 -9.87
C ASP A 19 -19.26 10.62 -10.33
N LEU A 20 -18.09 10.09 -9.93
CA LEU A 20 -16.77 10.67 -10.26
C LEU A 20 -16.56 10.88 -11.76
N GLN A 21 -17.13 10.03 -12.63
CA GLN A 21 -16.97 10.16 -14.08
C GLN A 21 -17.62 11.43 -14.64
N THR A 22 -18.56 12.04 -13.90
CA THR A 22 -19.24 13.27 -14.29
C THR A 22 -18.48 14.53 -13.89
N PHE A 23 -17.43 14.39 -13.08
CA PHE A 23 -16.72 15.52 -12.51
C PHE A 23 -15.73 16.10 -13.53
N PRO A 24 -15.56 17.43 -13.59
CA PRO A 24 -14.48 18.05 -14.33
C PRO A 24 -13.11 17.56 -13.87
N ASN A 25 -12.16 17.45 -14.81
CA ASN A 25 -10.80 17.00 -14.52
C ASN A 25 -10.12 17.85 -13.44
N GLU A 26 -10.40 19.16 -13.37
CA GLU A 26 -9.84 20.05 -12.36
C GLU A 26 -10.24 19.62 -10.94
N HIS A 27 -11.51 19.24 -10.75
CA HIS A 27 -12.02 18.77 -9.46
C HIS A 27 -11.45 17.39 -9.09
N LEU A 28 -11.33 16.49 -10.07
CA LEU A 28 -10.70 15.18 -9.85
C LEU A 28 -9.23 15.32 -9.43
N ILE A 29 -8.48 16.23 -10.07
CA ILE A 29 -7.10 16.57 -9.70
C ILE A 29 -7.04 17.12 -8.28
N GLU A 30 -7.98 17.98 -7.88
CA GLU A 30 -8.06 18.53 -6.53
C GLU A 30 -8.36 17.46 -5.47
N ILE A 31 -9.34 16.59 -5.74
CA ILE A 31 -9.64 15.43 -4.87
C ILE A 31 -8.38 14.58 -4.68
N LEU A 32 -7.67 14.27 -5.77
CA LEU A 32 -6.46 13.47 -5.71
C LEU A 32 -5.36 14.14 -4.86
N LYS A 33 -5.15 15.44 -5.03
CA LYS A 33 -4.19 16.22 -4.21
C LYS A 33 -4.53 16.14 -2.72
N HIS A 34 -5.80 16.29 -2.36
CA HIS A 34 -6.25 16.12 -0.99
C HIS A 34 -5.97 14.69 -0.49
N ARG A 35 -6.31 13.65 -1.24
CA ARG A 35 -6.05 12.26 -0.82
C ARG A 35 -4.57 11.96 -0.60
N VAL A 36 -3.70 12.43 -1.49
CA VAL A 36 -2.24 12.32 -1.33
C VAL A 36 -1.74 13.08 -0.09
N HIS A 37 -2.32 14.24 0.22
CA HIS A 37 -2.00 14.98 1.44
C HIS A 37 -2.42 14.21 2.70
N HIS A 38 -3.63 13.66 2.73
CA HIS A 38 -4.15 12.88 3.87
C HIS A 38 -3.35 11.59 4.12
N LEU A 39 -2.82 10.95 3.07
CA LEU A 39 -1.89 9.82 3.20
C LEU A 39 -0.63 10.16 4.01
N ARG A 40 -0.14 11.42 3.93
CA ARG A 40 1.05 11.85 4.67
C ARG A 40 0.80 12.03 6.16
N VAL A 41 -0.42 12.40 6.54
CA VAL A 41 -0.80 12.64 7.94
C VAL A 41 -1.43 11.42 8.60
N ALA A 42 -1.28 10.23 7.99
CA ALA A 42 -1.71 8.94 8.51
C ALA A 42 -3.24 8.78 8.70
N ASP A 43 -4.05 9.45 7.89
CA ASP A 43 -5.50 9.27 7.93
C ASP A 43 -5.88 7.92 7.28
N PRO A 44 -6.40 6.92 8.03
CA PRO A 44 -6.67 5.59 7.48
C PRO A 44 -7.77 5.57 6.41
N LYS A 45 -8.62 6.60 6.32
CA LYS A 45 -9.75 6.69 5.36
C LYS A 45 -9.37 7.31 4.03
N CYS A 46 -8.10 7.64 3.81
CA CYS A 46 -7.66 8.42 2.66
C CYS A 46 -7.42 7.61 1.38
N GLY A 47 -7.44 6.28 1.46
CA GLY A 47 -7.11 5.40 0.34
C GLY A 47 -8.23 5.17 -0.68
N GLU A 48 -9.48 5.20 -0.25
CA GLU A 48 -10.60 4.62 -1.03
C GLU A 48 -10.93 5.38 -2.33
N LEU A 49 -10.74 6.71 -2.37
CA LEU A 49 -11.02 7.49 -3.58
C LEU A 49 -9.81 7.63 -4.51
N LEU A 50 -8.60 7.30 -4.04
CA LEU A 50 -7.40 7.56 -4.83
C LEU A 50 -7.34 6.68 -6.08
N PRO A 51 -7.54 5.34 -6.03
CA PRO A 51 -7.52 4.51 -7.23
C PRO A 51 -8.65 4.85 -8.23
N PRO A 52 -9.92 5.01 -7.82
CA PRO A 52 -10.99 5.38 -8.75
C PRO A 52 -10.73 6.70 -9.49
N VAL A 53 -10.34 7.75 -8.76
CA VAL A 53 -10.03 9.06 -9.35
C VAL A 53 -8.83 8.97 -10.30
N LEU A 54 -7.77 8.27 -9.87
CA LEU A 54 -6.55 8.16 -10.66
C LEU A 54 -6.78 7.35 -11.94
N ASN A 55 -7.61 6.31 -11.89
CA ASN A 55 -7.96 5.51 -13.06
C ASN A 55 -8.75 6.33 -14.08
N ILE A 56 -9.74 7.13 -13.65
CA ILE A 56 -10.49 8.05 -14.54
C ILE A 56 -9.55 9.05 -15.22
N LEU A 57 -8.61 9.62 -14.46
CA LEU A 57 -7.65 10.58 -14.99
C LEU A 57 -6.62 9.91 -15.93
N THR A 58 -6.31 8.63 -15.72
CA THR A 58 -5.35 7.88 -16.57
C THR A 58 -5.83 7.78 -18.01
N ASP A 59 -7.15 7.62 -18.22
CA ASP A 59 -7.76 7.48 -19.54
C ASP A 59 -7.84 8.82 -20.32
N GLN A 60 -7.53 9.94 -19.67
CA GLN A 60 -7.57 11.27 -20.31
C GLN A 60 -6.36 11.48 -21.22
N ARG A 61 -6.61 11.82 -22.49
CA ARG A 61 -5.54 12.13 -23.45
C ARG A 61 -4.75 13.39 -23.06
N THR A 62 -5.42 14.35 -22.44
CA THR A 62 -4.84 15.64 -22.10
C THR A 62 -5.44 16.14 -20.80
N LEU A 63 -4.56 16.45 -19.85
CA LEU A 63 -4.87 17.06 -18.56
C LEU A 63 -4.12 18.38 -18.44
N ILE A 64 -4.72 19.35 -17.75
CA ILE A 64 -4.06 20.60 -17.37
C ILE A 64 -3.86 20.57 -15.87
N VAL A 65 -2.63 20.34 -15.43
CA VAL A 65 -2.27 20.25 -14.02
C VAL A 65 -1.37 21.43 -13.66
N ASN A 66 -1.87 22.35 -12.83
CA ASN A 66 -1.14 23.58 -12.44
C ASN A 66 -0.63 24.38 -13.65
N GLY A 67 -1.41 24.44 -14.74
CA GLY A 67 -1.04 25.13 -15.99
C GLY A 67 -0.12 24.34 -16.92
N ILE A 68 0.30 23.13 -16.54
CA ILE A 68 1.12 22.24 -17.39
C ILE A 68 0.20 21.24 -18.10
N ILE A 69 0.34 21.15 -19.41
CA ILE A 69 -0.37 20.17 -20.23
C ILE A 69 0.39 18.85 -20.18
N MET A 70 -0.28 17.76 -19.79
CA MET A 70 0.31 16.42 -19.72
C MET A 70 -0.71 15.32 -20.01
N GLY A 71 -0.24 14.11 -20.31
CA GLY A 71 -1.12 12.95 -20.50
C GLY A 71 -1.64 12.38 -19.18
N GLY A 72 -2.80 11.73 -19.21
CA GLY A 72 -3.39 11.04 -18.06
C GLY A 72 -2.46 9.98 -17.46
N LEU A 73 -1.90 9.12 -18.31
CA LEU A 73 -0.91 8.11 -17.91
C LEU A 73 0.36 8.74 -17.32
N GLU A 74 0.85 9.83 -17.91
CA GLU A 74 2.01 10.57 -17.39
C GLU A 74 1.72 11.15 -15.99
N TYR A 75 0.51 11.66 -15.79
CA TYR A 75 0.07 12.16 -14.49
C TYR A 75 -0.02 11.03 -13.45
N ARG A 76 -0.59 9.88 -13.82
CA ARG A 76 -0.62 8.67 -12.98
C ARG A 76 0.77 8.27 -12.51
N ASP A 77 1.72 8.17 -13.43
CA ASP A 77 3.10 7.78 -13.15
C ASP A 77 3.76 8.76 -12.17
N SER A 78 3.52 10.06 -12.36
CA SER A 78 4.02 11.10 -11.47
C SER A 78 3.47 10.92 -10.05
N ILE A 79 2.16 10.65 -9.91
CA ILE A 79 1.52 10.43 -8.61
C ILE A 79 2.08 9.18 -7.92
N VAL A 80 2.11 8.03 -8.60
CA VAL A 80 2.65 6.78 -8.06
C VAL A 80 4.11 6.98 -7.62
N LYS A 81 4.93 7.60 -8.48
CA LYS A 81 6.33 7.90 -8.16
C LYS A 81 6.48 8.80 -6.94
N ASN A 82 5.62 9.81 -6.79
CA ASN A 82 5.63 10.70 -5.63
C ASN A 82 5.20 9.99 -4.34
N LEU A 83 4.19 9.11 -4.41
CA LEU A 83 3.74 8.27 -3.29
C LEU A 83 4.87 7.33 -2.81
N LEU A 84 5.64 6.75 -3.73
CA LEU A 84 6.72 5.83 -3.38
C LEU A 84 7.98 6.54 -2.88
N ARG A 85 8.17 7.82 -3.24
CA ARG A 85 9.27 8.65 -2.75
C ARG A 85 9.04 9.18 -1.34
N MET A 86 7.81 9.49 -0.95
CA MET A 86 7.53 10.04 0.38
C MET A 86 7.74 9.01 1.51
N ARG A 87 7.89 9.51 2.74
CA ARG A 87 7.85 8.67 3.95
C ARG A 87 6.39 8.34 4.23
N LEU A 88 6.10 7.05 4.38
CA LEU A 88 4.77 6.54 4.63
C LEU A 88 4.65 6.17 6.12
N PRO A 89 3.63 6.65 6.82
CA PRO A 89 3.26 6.14 8.13
C PRO A 89 2.98 4.63 8.08
N SER A 90 3.24 3.89 9.16
CA SER A 90 2.99 2.45 9.22
C SER A 90 1.51 2.10 9.04
N GLU A 91 0.64 2.99 9.48
CA GLU A 91 -0.82 2.86 9.53
C GLU A 91 -1.42 2.82 8.13
N VAL A 92 -0.76 3.46 7.16
CA VAL A 92 -1.25 3.54 5.77
C VAL A 92 -0.63 2.49 4.85
N LEU A 93 0.37 1.72 5.30
CA LEU A 93 1.06 0.74 4.45
C LEU A 93 0.12 -0.37 3.95
N THR A 94 -0.72 -0.93 4.83
CA THR A 94 -1.66 -1.99 4.45
C THR A 94 -2.74 -1.46 3.50
N PRO A 95 -3.45 -0.35 3.79
CA PRO A 95 -4.39 0.24 2.83
C PRO A 95 -3.74 0.59 1.49
N LEU A 96 -2.53 1.15 1.50
CA LEU A 96 -1.82 1.52 0.28
C LEU A 96 -1.41 0.29 -0.54
N GLY A 97 -1.10 -0.83 0.12
CA GLY A 97 -0.81 -2.10 -0.55
C GLY A 97 -2.04 -2.65 -1.29
N ASP A 98 -3.22 -2.50 -0.69
CA ASP A 98 -4.47 -2.88 -1.33
C ASP A 98 -4.80 -1.99 -2.53
N MET A 99 -4.66 -0.67 -2.38
CA MET A 99 -4.80 0.31 -3.46
C MET A 99 -3.89 0.02 -4.66
N CYS A 100 -2.67 -0.48 -4.42
CA CYS A 100 -1.72 -0.80 -5.49
C CYS A 100 -2.25 -1.90 -6.44
N LYS A 101 -3.19 -2.75 -6.00
CA LYS A 101 -3.86 -3.74 -6.86
C LYS A 101 -4.81 -3.07 -7.85
N GLU A 102 -5.48 -2.00 -7.42
CA GLU A 102 -6.47 -1.29 -8.22
C GLU A 102 -5.83 -0.34 -9.25
N LEU A 103 -4.57 0.03 -9.06
CA LEU A 103 -3.83 0.98 -9.90
C LEU A 103 -3.19 0.39 -11.16
N GLN A 104 -3.37 -0.91 -11.41
CA GLN A 104 -2.84 -1.61 -12.60
C GLN A 104 -1.34 -1.33 -12.83
N LEU A 105 -0.55 -1.46 -11.77
CA LEU A 105 0.88 -1.16 -11.80
C LEU A 105 1.64 -2.13 -12.72
N SER A 106 2.62 -1.61 -13.47
CA SER A 106 3.55 -2.44 -14.22
C SER A 106 4.43 -3.29 -13.30
N ALA A 107 5.05 -4.36 -13.82
CA ALA A 107 5.95 -5.22 -13.06
C ALA A 107 7.12 -4.46 -12.41
N ASN A 108 7.60 -3.39 -13.07
CA ASN A 108 8.65 -2.52 -12.52
C ASN A 108 8.10 -1.67 -11.36
N GLU A 109 6.91 -1.09 -11.50
CA GLU A 109 6.26 -0.33 -10.43
C GLU A 109 5.99 -1.21 -9.21
N ILE A 110 5.47 -2.43 -9.40
CA ILE A 110 5.28 -3.42 -8.35
C ILE A 110 6.61 -3.70 -7.63
N THR A 111 7.71 -3.86 -8.37
CA THR A 111 9.04 -4.08 -7.77
C THR A 111 9.47 -2.89 -6.90
N VAL A 112 9.19 -1.65 -7.32
CA VAL A 112 9.49 -0.45 -6.52
C VAL A 112 8.63 -0.42 -5.24
N VAL A 113 7.32 -0.72 -5.35
CA VAL A 113 6.39 -0.83 -4.20
C VAL A 113 6.90 -1.85 -3.19
N LEU A 114 7.22 -3.06 -3.65
CA LEU A 114 7.70 -4.16 -2.82
C LEU A 114 8.96 -3.78 -2.06
N ASN A 115 9.97 -3.21 -2.74
CA ASN A 115 11.20 -2.77 -2.10
C ASN A 115 10.95 -1.69 -1.04
N LYS A 116 10.09 -0.72 -1.36
CA LYS A 116 9.72 0.36 -0.44
C LYS A 116 9.04 -0.21 0.82
N PHE A 117 8.04 -1.07 0.65
CA PHE A 117 7.24 -1.60 1.75
C PHE A 117 8.03 -2.60 2.60
N CYS A 118 8.83 -3.46 1.97
CA CYS A 118 9.74 -4.37 2.66
C CYS A 118 10.78 -3.63 3.50
N GLY A 119 11.13 -2.40 3.13
CA GLY A 119 11.95 -1.52 3.96
C GLY A 119 11.35 -1.20 5.33
N TYR A 120 10.02 -1.18 5.45
CA TYR A 120 9.32 -0.89 6.71
C TYR A 120 9.14 -2.13 7.60
N ILE A 121 9.20 -3.34 7.05
CA ILE A 121 8.92 -4.60 7.78
C ILE A 121 9.66 -4.68 9.11
N ARG A 122 10.93 -4.26 9.15
CA ARG A 122 11.78 -4.32 10.36
C ARG A 122 11.30 -3.48 11.53
N SER A 123 10.44 -2.49 11.29
CA SER A 123 9.89 -1.57 12.30
C SER A 123 8.43 -1.85 12.65
N LEU A 124 7.79 -2.84 12.01
CA LEU A 124 6.37 -3.12 12.24
C LEU A 124 6.16 -4.01 13.46
N ALA A 125 5.04 -3.79 14.14
CA ALA A 125 4.52 -4.73 15.12
C ALA A 125 4.00 -6.02 14.42
N PRO A 126 3.98 -7.17 15.11
CA PRO A 126 3.58 -8.45 14.50
C PRO A 126 2.20 -8.45 13.82
N MET A 127 1.20 -7.80 14.41
CA MET A 127 -0.15 -7.74 13.84
C MET A 127 -0.21 -6.95 12.55
N THR A 128 0.45 -5.78 12.51
CA THR A 128 0.57 -4.95 11.31
C THR A 128 1.38 -5.66 10.22
N LEU A 129 2.41 -6.42 10.62
CA LEU A 129 3.23 -7.19 9.70
C LEU A 129 2.42 -8.25 8.96
N LEU A 130 1.55 -8.99 9.66
CA LEU A 130 0.74 -10.04 9.04
C LEU A 130 -0.17 -9.48 7.95
N ALA A 131 -0.87 -8.38 8.25
CA ALA A 131 -1.74 -7.70 7.30
C ALA A 131 -0.95 -7.17 6.10
N LEU A 132 0.20 -6.55 6.32
CA LEU A 132 1.05 -6.05 5.24
C LEU A 132 1.62 -7.19 4.38
N ALA A 133 2.04 -8.29 4.99
CA ALA A 133 2.61 -9.44 4.27
C ALA A 133 1.60 -10.01 3.27
N TYR A 134 0.34 -10.18 3.67
CA TYR A 134 -0.73 -10.59 2.75
C TYR A 134 -0.85 -9.65 1.55
N GLN A 135 -0.81 -8.34 1.80
CA GLN A 135 -0.86 -7.33 0.74
C GLN A 135 0.35 -7.41 -0.21
N LEU A 136 1.56 -7.60 0.33
CA LEU A 136 2.78 -7.73 -0.47
C LEU A 136 2.75 -8.95 -1.39
N PHE A 137 2.32 -10.10 -0.89
CA PHE A 137 2.25 -11.30 -1.72
C PHE A 137 1.15 -11.22 -2.78
N SER A 138 0.03 -10.58 -2.46
CA SER A 138 -1.09 -10.46 -3.40
C SER A 138 -0.86 -9.47 -4.55
N ILE A 139 0.11 -8.54 -4.43
CA ILE A 139 0.51 -7.65 -5.55
C ILE A 139 1.64 -8.24 -6.42
N CYS A 140 2.28 -9.34 -6.01
CA CYS A 140 3.32 -9.98 -6.80
C CYS A 140 2.72 -10.62 -8.07
N SER A 141 3.25 -10.26 -9.23
CA SER A 141 2.89 -10.82 -10.54
C SER A 141 3.96 -11.76 -11.11
N THR A 142 5.15 -11.86 -10.49
CA THR A 142 6.24 -12.72 -10.94
C THR A 142 6.94 -13.46 -9.79
N ALA A 143 7.58 -14.58 -10.08
CA ALA A 143 8.39 -15.32 -9.09
C ALA A 143 9.52 -14.47 -8.51
N CYS A 144 10.18 -13.64 -9.33
CA CYS A 144 11.25 -12.76 -8.87
C CYS A 144 10.77 -11.73 -7.83
N GLN A 145 9.55 -11.22 -7.99
CA GLN A 145 8.96 -10.29 -7.03
C GLN A 145 8.66 -10.96 -5.69
N ILE A 146 8.22 -12.23 -5.68
CA ILE A 146 7.93 -13.00 -4.46
C ILE A 146 9.17 -13.14 -3.56
N ILE A 147 10.37 -13.20 -4.14
CA ILE A 147 11.63 -13.31 -3.39
C ILE A 147 11.84 -12.09 -2.46
N VAL A 148 11.40 -10.90 -2.88
CA VAL A 148 11.59 -9.65 -2.13
C VAL A 148 10.92 -9.69 -0.73
N PRO A 149 9.60 -9.92 -0.59
CA PRO A 149 8.97 -10.05 0.71
C PRO A 149 9.44 -11.27 1.50
N ILE A 150 9.75 -12.41 0.85
CA ILE A 150 10.33 -13.58 1.54
C ILE A 150 11.64 -13.22 2.24
N SER A 151 12.55 -12.55 1.52
CA SER A 151 13.85 -12.15 2.08
C SER A 151 13.69 -11.18 3.26
N ALA A 152 12.75 -10.22 3.14
CA ALA A 152 12.50 -9.23 4.18
C ALA A 152 11.86 -9.85 5.43
N LEU A 153 10.88 -10.74 5.26
CA LEU A 153 10.26 -11.49 6.34
C LEU A 153 11.25 -12.44 7.02
N GLY A 154 12.08 -13.14 6.24
CA GLY A 154 13.14 -14.00 6.79
C GLY A 154 14.08 -13.22 7.71
N LYS A 155 14.51 -12.02 7.32
CA LYS A 155 15.33 -11.13 8.17
C LYS A 155 14.58 -10.67 9.42
N TYR A 156 13.28 -10.42 9.33
CA TYR A 156 12.45 -10.05 10.47
C TYR A 156 12.35 -11.20 11.48
N PHE A 157 11.91 -12.38 11.06
CA PHE A 157 11.75 -13.55 11.94
C PHE A 157 13.10 -14.01 12.50
N TYR A 158 14.18 -13.92 11.74
CA TYR A 158 15.52 -14.19 12.26
C TYR A 158 15.86 -13.28 13.44
N ARG A 159 15.61 -11.98 13.30
CA ARG A 159 15.92 -11.00 14.35
C ARG A 159 15.09 -11.19 15.61
N PHE A 160 13.79 -11.43 15.47
CA PHE A 160 12.83 -11.37 16.58
C PHE A 160 12.43 -12.74 17.15
N CYS A 161 12.46 -13.80 16.35
CA CYS A 161 12.04 -15.14 16.77
C CYS A 161 13.23 -16.09 16.87
N TYR A 162 14.00 -16.22 15.80
CA TYR A 162 15.05 -17.25 15.73
C TYR A 162 16.27 -16.91 16.58
N ARG A 163 16.68 -15.63 16.70
CA ARG A 163 17.81 -15.26 17.56
C ARG A 163 17.61 -15.68 19.02
N LYS A 164 16.37 -15.58 19.53
CA LYS A 164 16.03 -16.01 20.89
C LYS A 164 15.99 -17.54 20.99
N LEU A 165 15.33 -18.21 20.04
CA LEU A 165 15.34 -19.67 19.94
C LEU A 165 16.76 -20.26 19.87
N PHE A 166 17.66 -19.70 19.08
CA PHE A 166 19.05 -20.19 19.00
C PHE A 166 19.86 -19.88 20.26
N ALA A 167 19.59 -18.77 20.94
CA ALA A 167 20.21 -18.48 22.24
C ALA A 167 19.72 -19.46 23.32
N ASP A 168 18.43 -19.78 23.31
CA ASP A 168 17.80 -20.71 24.25
C ASP A 168 18.21 -22.17 23.93
N MET A 169 18.33 -22.56 22.66
CA MET A 169 18.83 -23.88 22.23
C MET A 169 20.30 -24.10 22.62
N ASN A 170 21.16 -23.08 22.52
CA ASN A 170 22.54 -23.14 23.00
C ASN A 170 22.65 -23.20 24.53
N SER A 171 21.56 -22.97 25.27
CA SER A 171 21.47 -23.15 26.73
C SER A 171 20.94 -24.52 27.16
N GLY A 172 20.71 -25.45 26.21
CA GLY A 172 20.47 -26.87 26.48
C GLY A 172 19.02 -27.25 26.81
N SER A 173 18.05 -26.37 26.61
CA SER A 173 16.64 -26.67 26.81
C SER A 173 15.92 -26.76 25.46
N VAL A 174 15.03 -27.75 25.33
CA VAL A 174 14.09 -27.95 24.22
C VAL A 174 14.57 -28.85 23.07
N VAL A 175 14.69 -30.15 23.37
CA VAL A 175 14.55 -31.24 22.38
C VAL A 175 13.05 -31.48 22.03
N GLU A 176 12.10 -30.87 22.75
CA GLU A 176 10.65 -31.18 22.64
C GLU A 176 9.86 -30.37 21.59
N LEU A 177 10.34 -29.23 21.08
CA LEU A 177 9.54 -28.42 20.12
C LEU A 177 9.70 -28.87 18.66
N ILE A 178 10.72 -29.65 18.33
CA ILE A 178 10.96 -30.11 16.94
C ILE A 178 10.13 -31.36 16.62
N SER A 179 9.72 -32.16 17.61
CA SER A 179 8.90 -33.37 17.41
C SER A 179 7.42 -33.10 17.10
N HIS A 180 6.96 -31.84 17.18
CA HIS A 180 5.59 -31.47 16.86
C HIS A 180 5.43 -30.77 15.50
N LEU A 181 6.53 -30.55 14.77
CA LEU A 181 6.53 -29.91 13.46
C LEU A 181 6.93 -30.84 12.30
N PHE A 182 7.15 -32.13 12.57
CA PHE A 182 7.32 -33.19 11.58
C PHE A 182 6.54 -34.45 11.98
#